data_AF-A0A174SKT8-F1
#
_entry.id   AF-A0A174SKT8-F1
#
_cell.length_a   1.000
_cell.length_b   1.000
_cell.length_c   1.000
_cell.angle_alpha   90.00
_cell.angle_beta   90.00
_cell.angle_gamma   90.00
#
_symmetry.space_group_name_H-M   'P 1'
#
loop_
_entity.id
_entity.type
_entity.pdbx_description
1 polymer ?
#
loop_
_entity_poly.entity_id
_entity_poly.type
_entity_poly.pdbx_seq_one_letter_code
_entity_poly.pdbx_strand_id
1 'polypeptide(L)'
;MARKAVDAGARFIVSPGLNRSVVTWCQEREIPVFPGISTPTELEAALELGLTEVKFFPAEPSGGASMLRALASPYQVVRFMPTGGIRLENLAQYLRLPNVLACGGSWICPGHLVEQNRFDQVTDLCRQAVKMVHQFQLLKLTRPIAEETPVPVCLEDTLGMGPQRKLVLGVNHVARALAALERLGYTRIPDESGTAVLNPVGSLMNQEKAVF
;
A
#
# COMPACT_ATOMS: atom_id res chain seq x y z
N MET A 1 20.94 -16.94 4.96
CA MET A 1 20.56 -15.94 3.93
C MET A 1 20.36 -14.55 4.51
N ALA A 2 19.72 -14.40 5.69
CA ALA A 2 19.54 -13.11 6.37
C ALA A 2 20.82 -12.25 6.43
N ARG A 3 21.94 -12.79 6.93
CA ARG A 3 23.24 -12.11 6.92
C ARG A 3 23.61 -11.52 5.55
N LYS A 4 23.60 -12.34 4.49
CA LYS A 4 23.92 -11.88 3.13
C LYS A 4 22.99 -10.75 2.65
N ALA A 5 21.70 -10.80 2.99
CA ALA A 5 20.74 -9.76 2.62
C ALA A 5 21.04 -8.44 3.36
N VAL A 6 21.36 -8.52 4.66
CA VAL A 6 21.71 -7.36 5.48
C VAL A 6 23.04 -6.75 5.03
N ASP A 7 24.04 -7.57 4.74
CA ASP A 7 25.33 -7.12 4.19
C ASP A 7 25.14 -6.40 2.83
N ALA A 8 24.09 -6.76 2.08
CA ALA A 8 23.71 -6.10 0.83
C ALA A 8 22.83 -4.85 1.02
N GLY A 9 22.55 -4.44 2.26
CA GLY A 9 21.81 -3.21 2.58
C GLY A 9 20.32 -3.41 2.89
N ALA A 10 19.83 -4.65 3.05
CA ALA A 10 18.44 -4.88 3.44
C ALA A 10 18.13 -4.25 4.81
N ARG A 11 17.03 -3.51 4.89
CA ARG A 11 16.58 -2.80 6.11
C ARG A 11 15.66 -3.63 7.00
N PHE A 12 15.13 -4.73 6.49
CA PHE A 12 14.29 -5.68 7.22
C PHE A 12 14.37 -7.05 6.56
N ILE A 13 13.94 -8.09 7.26
CA ILE A 13 13.90 -9.47 6.79
C ILE A 13 12.47 -10.00 6.79
N VAL A 14 12.10 -10.71 5.72
CA VAL A 14 10.84 -11.45 5.61
C VAL A 14 11.17 -12.91 5.30
N SER A 15 10.48 -13.85 5.94
CA SER A 15 10.62 -15.28 5.65
C SER A 15 9.26 -15.94 5.39
N PRO A 16 9.19 -17.02 4.60
CA PRO A 16 7.92 -17.71 4.33
C PRO A 16 7.37 -18.44 5.56
N GLY A 17 8.22 -18.79 6.52
CA GLY A 17 7.85 -19.41 7.80
C GLY A 17 8.62 -18.81 8.96
N LEU A 18 8.33 -19.25 10.19
CA LEU A 18 9.02 -18.84 11.40
C LEU A 18 10.21 -19.75 11.68
N ASN A 19 11.42 -19.19 11.65
CA ASN A 19 12.62 -19.87 12.10
C ASN A 19 13.25 -19.08 13.27
N ARG A 20 13.22 -19.66 14.47
CA ARG A 20 13.69 -19.02 15.70
C ARG A 20 15.13 -18.54 15.62
N SER A 21 16.02 -19.28 14.95
CA SER A 21 17.43 -18.87 14.80
C SER A 21 17.59 -17.61 13.95
N VAL A 22 16.75 -17.45 12.91
CA VAL A 22 16.75 -16.25 12.06
C VAL A 22 16.16 -15.07 12.80
N VAL A 23 15.04 -15.27 13.51
CA VAL A 23 14.39 -14.21 14.31
C VAL A 23 15.36 -13.69 15.38
N THR A 24 15.95 -14.59 16.17
CA THR A 24 16.89 -14.23 17.24
C THR A 24 18.08 -13.45 16.68
N TRP A 25 18.68 -13.94 15.59
CA TRP A 25 19.81 -13.27 14.96
C TRP A 25 19.49 -11.85 14.48
N CYS A 26 18.29 -11.63 13.93
CA CYS A 26 17.81 -10.31 13.53
C CYS A 26 17.57 -9.39 14.74
N GLN A 27 16.92 -9.90 15.80
CA GLN A 27 16.62 -9.13 17.02
C GLN A 27 17.89 -8.67 17.75
N GLU A 28 18.90 -9.54 17.89
CA GLU A 28 20.21 -9.19 18.46
C GLU A 28 20.93 -8.04 17.75
N ARG A 29 20.52 -7.75 16.50
CA ARG A 29 21.12 -6.73 15.63
C ARG A 29 20.17 -5.58 15.34
N GLU A 30 19.02 -5.55 16.03
CA GLU A 30 17.99 -4.52 15.87
C GLU A 30 17.47 -4.43 14.43
N ILE A 31 17.43 -5.57 13.73
CA ILE A 31 16.93 -5.67 12.36
C ILE A 31 15.46 -6.12 12.42
N PRO A 32 14.50 -5.33 11.91
CA PRO A 32 13.10 -5.74 11.82
C PRO A 32 12.95 -7.05 11.05
N VAL A 33 12.14 -7.97 11.59
CA VAL A 33 11.90 -9.29 11.00
C VAL A 33 10.42 -9.64 11.03
N PHE A 34 9.89 -10.09 9.89
CA PHE A 34 8.48 -10.45 9.69
C PHE A 34 8.39 -11.91 9.24
N PRO A 35 8.43 -12.88 10.17
CA PRO A 35 8.34 -14.29 9.81
C PRO A 35 6.93 -14.66 9.34
N GLY A 36 6.85 -15.64 8.44
CA GLY A 36 5.59 -16.19 7.97
C GLY A 36 4.95 -17.13 8.99
N ILE A 37 3.64 -17.01 9.15
CA ILE A 37 2.78 -17.94 9.90
C ILE A 37 1.50 -18.24 9.09
N SER A 38 0.80 -19.30 9.47
CA SER A 38 -0.47 -19.72 8.88
C SER A 38 -1.51 -20.19 9.92
N THR A 39 -1.08 -20.47 11.15
CA THR A 39 -1.91 -21.07 12.21
C THR A 39 -1.81 -20.31 13.54
N PRO A 40 -2.78 -20.47 14.46
CA PRO A 40 -2.69 -19.93 15.81
C PRO A 40 -1.44 -20.38 16.58
N THR A 41 -1.06 -21.66 16.49
CA THR A 41 0.14 -22.19 17.17
C THR A 41 1.42 -21.50 16.71
N GLU A 42 1.56 -21.25 15.41
CA GLU A 42 2.72 -20.52 14.88
C GLU A 42 2.70 -19.05 15.28
N LEU A 43 1.50 -18.46 15.40
CA LEU A 43 1.35 -17.08 15.88
C LEU A 43 1.74 -16.94 17.35
N GLU A 44 1.32 -17.88 18.21
CA GLU A 44 1.74 -17.93 19.61
C GLU A 44 3.27 -18.06 19.72
N ALA A 45 3.89 -18.91 18.89
CA ALA A 45 5.35 -19.00 18.83
C ALA A 45 6.03 -17.68 18.40
N ALA A 46 5.38 -16.86 17.58
CA ALA A 46 5.88 -15.52 17.23
C ALA A 46 5.74 -14.54 18.41
N LEU A 47 4.62 -14.60 19.13
CA LEU A 47 4.35 -13.80 20.32
C LEU A 47 5.33 -14.11 21.46
N GLU A 48 5.68 -15.38 21.66
CA GLU A 48 6.72 -15.79 22.63
C GLU A 48 8.09 -15.18 22.33
N LEU A 49 8.36 -14.86 21.05
CA LEU A 49 9.57 -14.16 20.61
C LEU A 49 9.42 -12.64 20.64
N GLY A 50 8.29 -12.12 21.14
CA GLY A 50 8.00 -10.68 21.23
C GLY A 50 7.60 -10.04 19.90
N LEU A 51 7.21 -10.83 18.89
CA LEU A 51 6.79 -10.30 17.59
C LEU A 51 5.28 -10.05 17.57
N THR A 52 4.89 -8.81 17.32
CA THR A 52 3.47 -8.42 17.12
C THR A 52 3.13 -8.17 15.65
N GLU A 53 4.10 -8.31 14.75
CA GLU A 53 3.95 -8.08 13.32
C GLU A 53 4.48 -9.29 12.56
N VAL A 54 3.60 -9.97 11.83
CA VAL A 54 3.93 -11.23 11.17
C VAL A 54 3.44 -11.24 9.73
N LYS A 55 4.12 -12.00 8.89
CA LYS A 55 3.64 -12.32 7.56
C LYS A 55 2.60 -13.44 7.66
N PHE A 56 1.47 -13.30 6.99
CA PHE A 56 0.49 -14.39 6.85
C PHE A 56 0.68 -15.06 5.49
N PHE A 57 1.16 -16.31 5.47
CA PHE A 57 1.56 -16.96 4.24
C PHE A 57 1.41 -18.49 4.29
N PRO A 58 0.93 -19.13 3.21
CA PRO A 58 0.34 -18.52 2.02
C PRO A 58 -1.12 -18.07 2.30
N ALA A 59 -1.43 -16.79 2.05
CA ALA A 59 -2.65 -16.17 2.56
C ALA A 59 -3.95 -16.84 2.07
N GLU A 60 -4.18 -16.89 0.75
CA GLU A 60 -5.41 -17.49 0.21
C GLU A 60 -5.54 -18.99 0.56
N PRO A 61 -4.50 -19.85 0.36
CA PRO A 61 -4.61 -21.26 0.74
C PRO A 61 -4.81 -21.50 2.24
N SER A 62 -4.43 -20.56 3.10
CA SER A 62 -4.58 -20.66 4.57
C SER A 62 -5.91 -20.08 5.08
N GLY A 63 -6.89 -19.85 4.21
CA GLY A 63 -8.23 -19.34 4.58
C GLY A 63 -8.41 -17.83 4.43
N GLY A 64 -7.39 -17.14 3.92
CA GLY A 64 -7.45 -15.76 3.44
C GLY A 64 -7.94 -14.73 4.46
N ALA A 65 -8.66 -13.72 3.97
CA ALA A 65 -9.19 -12.64 4.82
C ALA A 65 -10.16 -13.15 5.91
N SER A 66 -10.78 -14.32 5.73
CA SER A 66 -11.63 -14.93 6.77
C SER A 66 -10.81 -15.43 7.95
N MET A 67 -9.67 -16.09 7.68
CA MET A 67 -8.75 -16.52 8.73
C MET A 67 -8.22 -15.32 9.52
N LEU A 68 -7.78 -14.26 8.84
CA LEU A 68 -7.28 -13.05 9.51
C LEU A 68 -8.34 -12.37 10.40
N ARG A 69 -9.62 -12.43 10.02
CA ARG A 69 -10.73 -11.96 10.88
C ARG A 69 -10.91 -12.85 12.11
N ALA A 70 -10.80 -14.17 11.95
CA ALA A 70 -10.90 -15.11 13.05
C ALA A 70 -9.75 -14.92 14.06
N LEU A 71 -8.52 -14.70 13.58
CA LEU A 71 -7.36 -14.41 14.42
C LEU A 71 -7.43 -13.05 15.12
N ALA A 72 -8.11 -12.06 14.52
CA ALA A 72 -8.20 -10.71 15.09
C ALA A 72 -8.87 -10.66 16.48
N SER A 73 -9.78 -11.60 16.77
CA SER A 73 -10.54 -11.62 18.03
C SER A 73 -9.66 -11.99 19.24
N PRO A 74 -8.95 -13.13 19.25
CA PRO A 74 -8.04 -13.47 20.34
C PRO A 74 -6.71 -12.69 20.31
N TYR A 75 -6.24 -12.22 19.16
CA TYR A 75 -4.91 -11.61 19.00
C TYR A 75 -4.98 -10.13 18.59
N GLN A 76 -5.63 -9.30 19.42
CA GLN A 76 -5.95 -7.90 19.09
C GLN A 76 -4.73 -7.00 18.84
N VAL A 77 -3.58 -7.34 19.45
CA VAL A 77 -2.32 -6.56 19.30
C VAL A 77 -1.52 -6.94 18.05
N VAL A 78 -1.89 -8.03 17.38
CA VAL A 78 -1.13 -8.58 16.26
C VAL A 78 -1.56 -7.92 14.96
N ARG A 79 -0.58 -7.58 14.14
CA ARG A 79 -0.79 -7.09 12.78
C ARG A 79 -0.18 -8.02 11.74
N PHE A 80 -0.83 -8.11 10.60
CA PHE A 80 -0.53 -9.09 9.56
C PHE A 80 -0.13 -8.42 8.25
N MET A 81 0.83 -9.05 7.57
CA MET A 81 1.18 -8.80 6.18
C MET A 81 0.83 -10.04 5.33
N PRO A 82 -0.42 -10.20 4.85
CA PRO A 82 -0.81 -11.30 3.98
C PRO A 82 -0.02 -11.32 2.67
N THR A 83 0.41 -12.51 2.26
CA THR A 83 1.09 -12.76 0.98
C THR A 83 0.72 -14.14 0.46
N GLY A 84 0.58 -14.28 -0.86
CA GLY A 84 0.26 -15.56 -1.51
C GLY A 84 -1.20 -15.63 -1.91
N GLY A 85 -1.47 -15.55 -3.22
CA GLY A 85 -2.82 -15.48 -3.78
C GLY A 85 -3.47 -14.09 -3.76
N ILE A 86 -2.78 -13.06 -3.27
CA ILE A 86 -3.23 -11.67 -3.35
C ILE A 86 -3.14 -11.18 -4.80
N ARG A 87 -4.17 -10.46 -5.25
CA ARG A 87 -4.30 -9.83 -6.58
C ARG A 87 -5.11 -8.54 -6.44
N LEU A 88 -5.20 -7.75 -7.51
CA LEU A 88 -5.97 -6.51 -7.50
C LEU A 88 -7.45 -6.75 -7.12
N GLU A 89 -8.05 -7.86 -7.60
CA GLU A 89 -9.47 -8.17 -7.39
C GLU A 89 -9.82 -8.43 -5.92
N ASN A 90 -8.86 -8.95 -5.15
CA ASN A 90 -9.05 -9.29 -3.74
C ASN A 90 -8.22 -8.41 -2.78
N LEU A 91 -7.48 -7.42 -3.27
CA LEU A 91 -6.64 -6.59 -2.42
C LEU A 91 -7.47 -5.82 -1.37
N ALA A 92 -8.62 -5.25 -1.81
CA ALA A 92 -9.48 -4.45 -0.95
C ALA A 92 -10.07 -5.24 0.24
N GLN A 93 -10.35 -6.55 0.10
CA GLN A 93 -10.89 -7.35 1.23
C GLN A 93 -9.87 -7.51 2.36
N TYR A 94 -8.58 -7.54 2.05
CA TYR A 94 -7.51 -7.61 3.05
C TYR A 94 -7.26 -6.24 3.68
N LEU A 95 -7.12 -5.20 2.84
CA LEU A 95 -6.79 -3.87 3.31
C LEU A 95 -7.90 -3.20 4.12
N ARG A 96 -9.14 -3.70 4.07
CA ARG A 96 -10.22 -3.24 4.97
C ARG A 96 -10.07 -3.74 6.41
N LEU A 97 -9.29 -4.80 6.65
CA LEU A 97 -9.11 -5.35 7.99
C LEU A 97 -8.21 -4.44 8.83
N PRO A 98 -8.60 -4.07 10.08
CA PRO A 98 -7.83 -3.14 10.90
C PRO A 98 -6.47 -3.72 11.35
N ASN A 99 -6.37 -5.05 11.43
CA ASN A 99 -5.15 -5.77 11.77
C ASN A 99 -4.25 -6.10 10.57
N VAL A 100 -4.54 -5.56 9.37
CA VAL A 100 -3.67 -5.74 8.19
C VAL A 100 -2.89 -4.45 7.93
N LEU A 101 -1.56 -4.54 7.95
CA LEU A 101 -0.63 -3.43 7.70
C LEU A 101 -0.41 -3.18 6.20
N ALA A 102 -0.17 -4.27 5.49
CA ALA A 102 0.19 -4.24 4.09
C ALA A 102 -0.15 -5.57 3.43
N CYS A 103 -0.26 -5.58 2.11
CA CYS A 103 -0.37 -6.82 1.34
C CYS A 103 0.85 -6.99 0.45
N GLY A 104 1.37 -8.23 0.39
CA GLY A 104 2.47 -8.61 -0.48
C GLY A 104 1.98 -9.43 -1.67
N GLY A 105 2.54 -9.19 -2.87
CA GLY A 105 2.21 -10.03 -4.01
C GLY A 105 3.01 -9.77 -5.28
N SER A 106 3.43 -10.84 -5.95
CA SER A 106 4.17 -10.77 -7.23
C SER A 106 3.36 -10.16 -8.38
N TRP A 107 2.05 -9.99 -8.22
CA TRP A 107 1.19 -9.38 -9.24
C TRP A 107 1.54 -7.91 -9.50
N ILE A 108 2.13 -7.20 -8.52
CA ILE A 108 2.51 -5.79 -8.68
C ILE A 108 3.78 -5.63 -9.55
N CYS A 109 4.67 -6.62 -9.51
CA CYS A 109 5.89 -6.69 -10.31
C CYS A 109 6.08 -8.12 -10.85
N PRO A 110 5.29 -8.54 -11.86
CA PRO A 110 5.40 -9.88 -12.43
C PRO A 110 6.76 -10.12 -13.08
N GLY A 111 7.39 -11.27 -12.79
CA GLY A 111 8.73 -11.61 -13.30
C GLY A 111 8.84 -11.54 -14.83
N HIS A 112 7.83 -12.02 -15.56
CA HIS A 112 7.82 -11.97 -17.03
C HIS A 112 7.86 -10.53 -17.59
N LEU A 113 7.30 -9.54 -16.88
CA LEU A 113 7.37 -8.14 -17.33
C LEU A 113 8.77 -7.56 -17.10
N VAL A 114 9.41 -7.94 -15.99
CA VAL A 114 10.81 -7.56 -15.71
C VAL A 114 11.74 -8.17 -16.75
N GLU A 115 11.61 -9.47 -17.03
CA GLU A 115 12.39 -10.19 -18.05
C GLU A 115 12.23 -9.58 -19.46
N GLN A 116 11.05 -9.03 -19.76
CA GLN A 116 10.73 -8.39 -21.04
C GLN A 116 11.02 -6.88 -21.07
N ASN A 117 11.62 -6.31 -20.02
CA ASN A 117 11.85 -4.87 -19.84
C ASN A 117 10.57 -4.01 -20.01
N ARG A 118 9.39 -4.56 -19.65
CA ARG A 118 8.08 -3.90 -19.73
C ARG A 118 7.82 -3.06 -18.47
N PHE A 119 8.74 -2.16 -18.12
CA PHE A 119 8.66 -1.35 -16.90
C PHE A 119 7.47 -0.38 -16.87
N ASP A 120 7.00 0.06 -18.04
CA ASP A 120 5.77 0.86 -18.15
C ASP A 120 4.55 0.10 -17.62
N GLN A 121 4.45 -1.20 -17.93
CA GLN A 121 3.35 -2.05 -17.46
C GLN A 121 3.45 -2.31 -15.95
N VAL A 122 4.67 -2.52 -15.42
CA VAL A 122 4.90 -2.60 -13.97
C VAL A 122 4.48 -1.30 -13.28
N THR A 123 4.79 -0.16 -13.88
CA THR A 123 4.37 1.16 -13.38
C THR A 123 2.85 1.28 -13.35
N ASP A 124 2.16 0.84 -14.39
CA ASP A 124 0.69 0.86 -14.44
C ASP A 124 0.04 -0.05 -13.39
N LEU A 125 0.62 -1.23 -13.13
CA LEU A 125 0.17 -2.13 -12.06
C LEU A 125 0.36 -1.50 -10.68
N CYS A 126 1.51 -0.86 -10.43
CA CYS A 126 1.76 -0.11 -9.20
C CYS A 126 0.74 1.03 -9.02
N ARG A 127 0.45 1.80 -10.07
CA ARG A 127 -0.56 2.88 -10.02
C ARG A 127 -1.95 2.34 -9.70
N GLN A 128 -2.34 1.22 -10.29
CA GLN A 128 -3.62 0.57 -10.00
C GLN A 128 -3.70 0.10 -8.54
N ALA A 129 -2.62 -0.49 -8.03
CA ALA A 129 -2.52 -0.91 -6.63
C ALA A 129 -2.72 0.28 -5.69
N VAL A 130 -1.89 1.34 -5.84
CA VAL A 130 -1.94 2.55 -5.00
C VAL A 130 -3.32 3.20 -5.06
N LYS A 131 -3.91 3.32 -6.25
CA LYS A 131 -5.27 3.86 -6.42
C LYS A 131 -6.30 3.07 -5.61
N MET A 132 -6.17 1.75 -5.55
CA MET A 132 -7.06 0.89 -4.78
C MET A 132 -6.87 1.06 -3.26
N VAL A 133 -5.63 1.16 -2.77
CA VAL A 133 -5.32 1.31 -1.34
C VAL A 133 -5.93 2.57 -0.77
N HIS A 134 -5.70 3.70 -1.43
CA HIS A 134 -5.98 5.01 -0.85
C HIS A 134 -7.36 5.56 -1.22
N GLN A 135 -8.16 4.82 -1.99
CA GLN A 135 -9.51 5.20 -2.43
C GLN A 135 -9.62 6.61 -3.05
N PHE A 136 -8.53 7.21 -3.52
CA PHE A 136 -8.58 8.48 -4.25
C PHE A 136 -8.74 8.22 -5.74
N GLN A 137 -9.61 9.02 -6.37
CA GLN A 137 -9.59 9.16 -7.82
C GLN A 137 -8.64 10.29 -8.21
N LEU A 138 -7.93 10.07 -9.33
CA LEU A 138 -7.32 11.15 -10.09
C LEU A 138 -8.43 12.13 -10.51
N LEU A 139 -8.47 13.31 -9.89
CA LEU A 139 -9.26 14.43 -10.41
C LEU A 139 -8.40 15.15 -11.45
N LYS A 140 -8.87 15.15 -12.70
CA LYS A 140 -8.31 15.99 -13.76
C LYS A 140 -8.73 17.43 -13.45
N LEU A 141 -7.78 18.24 -13.02
CA LEU A 141 -7.96 19.69 -12.92
C LEU A 141 -7.28 20.32 -14.12
N THR A 142 -8.04 21.09 -14.90
CA THR A 142 -7.54 21.91 -15.99
C THR A 142 -7.63 23.37 -15.55
N ARG A 143 -6.57 24.14 -15.85
CA ARG A 143 -6.55 25.59 -15.63
C ARG A 143 -6.75 26.30 -16.97
N PRO A 144 -7.63 27.31 -17.08
CA PRO A 144 -7.57 28.25 -18.20
C PRO A 144 -6.19 28.93 -18.19
N ILE A 145 -5.61 29.15 -19.36
CA ILE A 145 -4.35 29.93 -19.45
C ILE A 145 -4.68 31.38 -19.11
N ALA A 146 -4.35 31.78 -17.88
CA ALA A 146 -4.04 33.17 -17.53
C ALA A 146 -2.61 33.17 -17.01
N GLU A 147 -1.77 33.99 -17.61
CA GLU A 147 -0.35 34.12 -17.28
C GLU A 147 -0.19 34.61 -15.83
N GLU A 148 0.90 34.20 -15.18
CA GLU A 148 1.45 34.76 -13.92
C GLU A 148 1.18 34.12 -12.55
N THR A 149 0.25 33.17 -12.34
CA THR A 149 0.19 32.51 -11.01
C THR A 149 1.23 31.38 -10.90
N PRO A 150 2.16 31.40 -9.91
CA PRO A 150 3.15 30.34 -9.71
C PRO A 150 2.47 29.00 -9.42
N VAL A 151 2.90 27.95 -10.11
CA VAL A 151 2.58 26.58 -9.71
C VAL A 151 3.36 26.31 -8.42
N PRO A 152 2.74 25.83 -7.34
CA PRO A 152 3.47 25.37 -6.17
C PRO A 152 4.51 24.33 -6.58
N VAL A 153 5.78 24.51 -6.16
CA VAL A 153 6.92 23.64 -6.56
C VAL A 153 6.63 22.15 -6.38
N CYS A 154 5.82 21.79 -5.38
CA CYS A 154 5.40 20.41 -5.13
C CYS A 154 4.55 19.77 -6.24
N LEU A 155 4.14 20.53 -7.27
CA LEU A 155 3.26 20.11 -8.36
C LEU A 155 3.93 20.13 -9.74
N GLU A 156 5.17 20.59 -9.83
CA GLU A 156 5.88 20.77 -11.10
C GLU A 156 6.16 19.43 -11.79
N ASP A 157 6.59 18.42 -11.03
CA ASP A 157 6.92 17.08 -11.55
C ASP A 157 5.69 16.26 -11.96
N THR A 158 4.48 16.73 -11.66
CA THR A 158 3.22 16.02 -11.91
C THR A 158 2.41 16.59 -13.08
N LEU A 159 2.90 17.66 -13.71
CA LEU A 159 2.24 18.37 -14.80
C LEU A 159 2.76 17.94 -16.17
N GLY A 160 1.89 17.35 -17.00
CA GLY A 160 2.20 17.10 -18.40
C GLY A 160 2.17 18.38 -19.25
N MET A 161 3.06 18.49 -20.24
CA MET A 161 3.12 19.64 -21.17
C MET A 161 2.05 19.53 -22.26
N GLY A 162 1.22 20.55 -22.41
CA GLY A 162 0.15 20.66 -23.41
C GLY A 162 -0.64 21.97 -23.28
N PRO A 163 -1.57 22.28 -24.21
CA PRO A 163 -2.36 23.52 -24.18
C PRO A 163 -3.32 23.61 -22.97
N GLN A 164 -3.57 22.47 -22.31
CA GLN A 164 -4.19 22.38 -20.99
C GLN A 164 -3.22 21.66 -20.05
N ARG A 165 -2.87 22.29 -18.92
CA ARG A 165 -2.01 21.65 -17.91
C ARG A 165 -2.82 20.64 -17.11
N LYS A 166 -2.42 19.37 -17.16
CA LYS A 166 -3.05 18.26 -16.42
C LYS A 166 -2.41 18.13 -15.05
N LEU A 167 -3.14 18.47 -13.99
CA LEU A 167 -2.66 18.34 -12.61
C LEU A 167 -3.12 17.02 -11.99
N VAL A 168 -2.19 16.27 -11.40
CA VAL A 168 -2.44 15.04 -10.66
C VAL A 168 -2.06 15.26 -9.20
N LEU A 169 -3.00 15.08 -8.28
CA LEU A 169 -2.79 15.28 -6.85
C LEU A 169 -3.07 14.00 -6.08
N GLY A 170 -2.04 13.45 -5.44
CA GLY A 170 -2.18 12.41 -4.41
C GLY A 170 -2.21 13.07 -3.04
N VAL A 171 -3.36 13.06 -2.36
CA VAL A 171 -3.50 13.72 -1.06
C VAL A 171 -4.38 12.91 -0.11
N ASN A 172 -3.89 12.71 1.12
CA ASN A 172 -4.62 12.05 2.20
C ASN A 172 -5.80 12.89 2.74
N HIS A 173 -5.91 14.15 2.29
CA HIS A 173 -6.95 15.10 2.69
C HIS A 173 -7.55 15.78 1.45
N VAL A 174 -8.21 14.99 0.59
CA VAL A 174 -8.84 15.46 -0.65
C VAL A 174 -9.68 16.73 -0.44
N ALA A 175 -10.45 16.81 0.64
CA ALA A 175 -11.24 18.01 0.96
C ALA A 175 -10.39 19.28 1.22
N ARG A 176 -9.26 19.15 1.93
CA ARG A 176 -8.34 20.28 2.17
C ARG A 176 -7.62 20.71 0.90
N ALA A 177 -7.21 19.75 0.09
CA ALA A 177 -6.54 20.05 -1.18
C ALA A 177 -7.50 20.74 -2.16
N LEU A 178 -8.75 20.26 -2.27
CA LEU A 178 -9.77 20.92 -3.07
C LEU A 178 -10.02 22.36 -2.60
N ALA A 179 -10.17 22.58 -1.30
CA ALA A 179 -10.35 23.93 -0.76
C ALA A 179 -9.15 24.87 -1.03
N ALA A 180 -7.91 24.34 -0.97
CA ALA A 180 -6.72 25.11 -1.31
C ALA A 180 -6.67 25.47 -2.80
N LEU A 181 -7.06 24.55 -3.68
CA LEU A 181 -7.09 24.77 -5.12
C LEU A 181 -8.18 25.75 -5.55
N GLU A 182 -9.37 25.66 -4.95
CA GLU A 182 -10.44 26.65 -5.17
C GLU A 182 -9.98 28.06 -4.77
N ARG A 183 -9.26 28.20 -3.64
CA ARG A 183 -8.65 29.48 -3.24
C ARG A 183 -7.59 29.99 -4.22
N LEU A 184 -6.94 29.09 -4.94
CA LEU A 184 -5.96 29.41 -5.99
C LEU A 184 -6.61 29.62 -7.37
N GLY A 185 -7.95 29.66 -7.45
CA GLY A 185 -8.68 29.94 -8.68
C GLY A 185 -8.88 28.73 -9.61
N TYR A 186 -8.64 27.52 -9.13
CA TYR A 186 -8.93 26.30 -9.89
C TYR A 186 -10.42 25.97 -9.81
N THR A 187 -11.07 25.80 -10.96
CA THR A 187 -12.48 25.43 -11.05
C THR A 187 -12.64 23.93 -11.32
N ARG A 188 -13.58 23.31 -10.61
CA ARG A 188 -13.95 21.91 -10.85
C ARG A 188 -14.72 21.79 -12.17
N ILE A 189 -14.33 20.84 -13.03
CA ILE A 189 -15.12 20.47 -14.21
C ILE A 189 -15.84 19.16 -13.90
N PRO A 190 -17.18 19.17 -13.77
CA PRO A 190 -17.94 17.93 -13.75
C PRO A 190 -18.01 17.33 -15.16
N ASP A 191 -18.00 16.00 -15.23
CA ASP A 191 -18.44 15.19 -16.38
C ASP A 191 -17.40 14.83 -17.49
N GLU A 192 -16.31 14.17 -17.09
CA GLU A 192 -15.67 13.16 -17.97
C GLU A 192 -15.91 11.76 -17.39
N SER A 193 -16.25 10.80 -18.26
CA SER A 193 -16.49 9.40 -17.95
C SER A 193 -15.33 8.82 -17.14
N GLY A 194 -15.57 8.62 -15.83
CA GLY A 194 -14.57 8.16 -14.86
C GLY A 194 -14.52 8.98 -13.57
N THR A 195 -15.23 10.10 -13.47
CA THR A 195 -15.22 10.97 -12.28
C THR A 195 -16.41 10.65 -11.36
N ALA A 196 -16.20 9.87 -10.30
CA ALA A 196 -17.20 9.57 -9.28
C ALA A 196 -16.85 10.30 -7.97
N VAL A 197 -17.77 11.17 -7.53
CA VAL A 197 -17.68 11.90 -6.27
C VAL A 197 -18.34 11.05 -5.19
N LEU A 198 -17.57 10.37 -4.34
CA LEU A 198 -18.14 9.71 -3.17
C LEU A 198 -18.26 10.72 -2.03
N ASN A 199 -19.49 10.89 -1.54
CA ASN A 199 -19.83 11.77 -0.42
C ASN A 199 -19.21 11.31 0.91
N PRO A 200 -18.99 12.23 1.87
CA PRO A 200 -18.25 11.97 3.09
C PRO A 200 -19.16 11.45 4.20
N VAL A 201 -19.16 10.14 4.46
CA VAL A 201 -19.66 9.61 5.75
C VAL A 201 -18.79 8.43 6.19
N GLY A 202 -18.09 8.58 7.32
CA GLY A 202 -17.51 7.46 8.07
C GLY A 202 -16.03 7.61 8.41
N SER A 203 -15.75 8.15 9.60
CA SER A 203 -14.50 8.14 10.39
C SER A 203 -13.17 7.77 9.70
N LEU A 204 -12.28 8.77 9.61
CA LEU A 204 -10.84 8.60 9.45
C LEU A 204 -10.24 7.96 10.73
N MET A 205 -9.80 6.71 10.63
CA MET A 205 -8.64 6.23 11.39
C MET A 205 -7.56 5.88 10.37
N ASN A 206 -6.67 6.83 10.11
CA ASN A 206 -5.48 6.64 9.28
C ASN A 206 -4.44 5.83 10.07
N GLN A 207 -4.22 4.59 9.67
CA GLN A 207 -2.88 4.00 9.67
C GLN A 207 -2.47 3.83 8.21
N GLU A 208 -1.28 4.30 7.85
CA GLU A 208 -0.75 4.19 6.49
C GLU A 208 -0.61 2.71 6.12
N LYS A 209 -1.50 2.23 5.26
CA LYS A 209 -1.43 0.88 4.70
C LYS A 209 -0.61 0.92 3.42
N ALA A 210 0.31 -0.04 3.28
CA ALA A 210 1.22 -0.10 2.13
C ALA A 210 0.98 -1.38 1.30
N VAL A 211 1.52 -1.40 0.08
CA VAL A 211 1.56 -2.60 -0.79
C VAL A 211 3.01 -2.76 -1.22
N PHE A 212 3.54 -3.97 -1.07
CA PHE A 212 4.95 -4.30 -1.36
C PHE A 212 5.08 -5.53 -2.27
#